data_AF-A0A3M1SPW0-F1
#
_entry.id   AF-A0A3M1SPW0-F1
#
_cell.length_a   1.000
_cell.length_b   1.000
_cell.length_c   1.000
_cell.angle_alpha   90.00
_cell.angle_beta   90.00
_cell.angle_gamma   90.00
#
_symmetry.space_group_name_H-M   'P 1'
#
loop_
_entity.id
_entity.type
_entity.pdbx_description
1 polymer ?
#
loop_
_entity_poly.entity_id
_entity_poly.type
_entity_poly.pdbx_seq_one_letter_code
_entity_poly.pdbx_strand_id
1 'polypeptide(L)'
;MRVLLLVRSGLFGFGSGGGLPTSCLYIAWQENCYISSVMKNYEAENSYPDLYIAAKLFIQASAMMNKTLLFMSLTEDDFKTLAFYIKLAMKRSHVTANQALEVYEKRDRMYNFPYTVRDALNEADLLAFIVAKALRLKNLLFFSKEWHKDSVVDLYCYAYILYELFGLARLLQ
;
A
#
# COMPACT_ATOMS: atom_id res chain seq x y z
N MET A 1 -12.50 -21.02 2.14
CA MET A 1 -11.38 -21.27 1.22
C MET A 1 -10.56 -19.98 1.15
N ARG A 2 -9.38 -19.91 1.79
CA ARG A 2 -8.57 -18.70 1.87
C ARG A 2 -7.52 -18.74 0.75
N VAL A 3 -7.62 -17.82 -0.20
CA VAL A 3 -6.65 -17.70 -1.30
C VAL A 3 -5.51 -16.81 -0.82
N LEU A 4 -4.38 -17.45 -0.49
CA LEU A 4 -3.13 -16.76 -0.15
C LEU A 4 -2.45 -16.33 -1.45
N LEU A 5 -2.50 -15.04 -1.79
CA LEU A 5 -1.77 -14.48 -2.92
C LEU A 5 -0.27 -14.39 -2.56
N LEU A 6 0.48 -15.40 -2.97
CA LEU A 6 1.95 -15.43 -2.99
C LEU A 6 2.47 -14.37 -3.99
N VAL A 7 2.88 -13.22 -3.48
CA VAL A 7 3.70 -12.27 -4.25
C VAL A 7 5.15 -12.75 -4.19
N ARG A 8 5.58 -13.40 -5.28
CA ARG A 8 6.89 -14.05 -5.41
C ARG A 8 7.91 -13.06 -5.99
N SER A 9 8.80 -12.53 -5.15
CA SER A 9 10.17 -12.15 -5.55
C SER A 9 11.03 -11.87 -4.32
N GLY A 10 11.92 -12.82 -3.99
CA GLY A 10 12.97 -12.66 -2.97
C GLY A 10 13.01 -13.81 -1.96
N LEU A 11 13.73 -14.89 -2.33
CA LEU A 11 14.32 -15.94 -1.47
C LEU A 11 13.78 -16.08 -0.02
N PHE A 12 12.98 -17.12 0.23
CA PHE A 12 12.91 -17.76 1.55
C PHE A 12 12.99 -19.28 1.38
N GLY A 13 14.04 -19.87 1.96
CA GLY A 13 14.18 -21.31 2.11
C GLY A 13 13.21 -21.82 3.19
N PHE A 14 12.52 -22.91 2.87
CA PHE A 14 11.67 -23.63 3.82
C PHE A 14 12.55 -24.39 4.82
N GLY A 15 12.50 -23.96 6.09
CA GLY A 15 12.87 -24.79 7.23
C GLY A 15 11.61 -25.25 7.94
N SER A 16 11.33 -26.54 7.89
CA SER A 16 10.24 -27.21 8.61
C SER A 16 10.47 -27.15 10.13
N GLY A 17 9.65 -26.37 10.84
CA GLY A 17 9.65 -26.32 12.30
C GLY A 17 8.73 -25.19 12.77
N GLY A 18 7.73 -25.52 13.59
CA GLY A 18 6.61 -24.63 13.95
C GLY A 18 7.00 -23.27 14.54
N GLY A 19 6.18 -22.26 14.22
CA GLY A 19 6.19 -20.94 14.85
C GLY A 19 5.98 -19.79 13.86
N LEU A 20 4.71 -19.41 13.60
CA LEU A 20 4.38 -18.05 13.17
C LEU A 20 4.15 -17.25 14.47
N PRO A 21 5.01 -16.25 14.79
CA PRO A 21 4.72 -14.87 14.36
C PRO A 21 5.98 -13.99 14.14
N THR A 22 7.09 -14.52 13.62
CA THR A 22 8.33 -13.73 13.44
C THR A 22 8.54 -13.18 12.02
N SER A 23 7.87 -13.73 11.00
CA SER A 23 8.11 -13.36 9.60
C SER A 23 7.64 -11.96 9.21
N CYS A 24 6.49 -11.49 9.71
CA CYS A 24 5.99 -10.13 9.39
C CYS A 24 6.79 -9.03 10.08
N LEU A 25 7.26 -9.28 11.31
CA LEU A 25 8.18 -8.40 12.05
C LEU A 25 9.56 -8.34 11.37
N TYR A 26 10.03 -9.47 10.82
CA TYR A 26 11.32 -9.54 10.13
C TYR A 26 11.32 -8.72 8.83
N ILE A 27 10.23 -8.72 8.06
CA ILE A 27 10.10 -7.92 6.82
C ILE A 27 10.16 -6.42 7.15
N ALA A 28 9.45 -5.97 8.21
CA ALA A 28 9.46 -4.56 8.60
C ALA A 28 10.82 -4.10 9.17
N TRP A 29 11.54 -4.97 9.88
CA TRP A 29 12.84 -4.65 10.48
C TRP A 29 13.98 -4.67 9.44
N GLN A 30 14.04 -5.69 8.57
CA GLN A 30 15.01 -5.73 7.47
C GLN A 30 14.84 -4.54 6.51
N GLU A 31 13.60 -4.08 6.27
CA GLU A 31 13.37 -2.95 5.36
C GLU A 31 13.69 -1.58 5.97
N ASN A 32 13.53 -1.38 7.29
CA ASN A 32 14.05 -0.17 7.95
C ASN A 32 15.59 -0.08 7.85
N CYS A 33 16.28 -1.21 7.98
CA CYS A 33 17.72 -1.29 7.75
C CYS A 33 18.07 -1.09 6.25
N TYR A 34 17.27 -1.61 5.33
CA TYR A 34 17.46 -1.43 3.89
C TYR A 34 17.31 0.04 3.49
N ILE A 35 16.28 0.75 3.96
CA ILE A 35 16.11 2.19 3.70
C ILE A 35 17.31 2.98 4.23
N SER A 36 17.84 2.67 5.42
CA SER A 36 19.04 3.31 5.94
C SER A 36 20.29 3.02 5.08
N SER A 37 20.43 1.80 4.57
CA SER A 37 21.56 1.41 3.69
C SER A 37 21.46 1.98 2.28
N VAL A 38 20.25 2.03 1.71
CA VAL A 38 19.96 2.69 0.43
C VAL A 38 20.22 4.18 0.58
N MET A 39 19.80 4.80 1.68
CA MET A 39 20.08 6.21 1.97
C MET A 39 21.57 6.54 2.05
N LYS A 40 22.42 5.62 2.55
CA LYS A 40 23.89 5.78 2.61
C LYS A 40 24.60 5.62 1.26
N ASN A 41 24.04 4.86 0.32
CA ASN A 41 24.68 4.57 -0.97
C ASN A 41 24.18 5.47 -2.12
N TYR A 42 23.20 6.33 -1.89
CA TYR A 42 22.50 7.07 -2.94
C TYR A 42 22.89 8.56 -3.04
N GLU A 43 24.14 8.95 -2.79
CA GLU A 43 24.58 10.35 -3.00
C GLU A 43 24.39 10.82 -4.47
N ALA A 44 23.18 11.24 -4.82
CA ALA A 44 22.83 11.87 -6.10
C ALA A 44 21.51 12.64 -5.96
N GLU A 45 21.57 13.89 -6.38
CA GLU A 45 20.57 14.94 -6.23
C GLU A 45 19.19 14.59 -6.85
N ASN A 46 18.13 15.07 -6.20
CA ASN A 46 16.74 15.25 -6.69
C ASN A 46 15.74 14.06 -6.76
N SER A 47 16.14 12.79 -6.65
CA SER A 47 15.18 11.64 -6.59
C SER A 47 14.81 11.15 -5.18
N TYR A 48 15.45 11.67 -4.14
CA TYR A 48 15.28 11.27 -2.73
C TYR A 48 13.88 11.46 -2.12
N PRO A 49 13.11 12.53 -2.42
CA PRO A 49 11.83 12.75 -1.76
C PRO A 49 10.79 11.68 -2.11
N ASP A 50 10.80 11.22 -3.35
CA ASP A 50 9.71 10.39 -3.87
C ASP A 50 9.85 8.93 -3.44
N LEU A 51 11.07 8.38 -3.50
CA LEU A 51 11.32 7.03 -3.00
C LEU A 51 11.09 6.94 -1.49
N TYR A 52 11.42 8.00 -0.75
CA TYR A 52 11.11 8.11 0.67
C TYR A 52 9.59 8.10 0.92
N ILE A 53 8.81 8.87 0.15
CA ILE A 53 7.34 8.88 0.25
C ILE A 53 6.79 7.46 -0.03
N ALA A 54 7.24 6.81 -1.10
CA ALA A 54 6.78 5.46 -1.45
C ALA A 54 7.15 4.41 -0.39
N ALA A 55 8.34 4.52 0.19
CA ALA A 55 8.78 3.65 1.28
C ALA A 55 7.95 3.87 2.56
N LYS A 56 7.70 5.13 2.94
CA LYS A 56 6.86 5.44 4.12
C LYS A 56 5.41 5.03 3.93
N LEU A 57 4.86 5.20 2.74
CA LEU A 57 3.54 4.67 2.38
C LEU A 57 3.47 3.17 2.59
N PHE A 58 4.46 2.42 2.08
CA PHE A 58 4.53 0.96 2.23
C PHE A 58 4.63 0.55 3.71
N ILE A 59 5.50 1.21 4.49
CA ILE A 59 5.67 0.93 5.91
C ILE A 59 4.38 1.19 6.67
N GLN A 60 3.72 2.34 6.44
CA GLN A 60 2.48 2.70 7.12
C GLN A 60 1.36 1.70 6.80
N ALA A 61 1.16 1.37 5.53
CA ALA A 61 0.17 0.38 5.12
C ALA A 61 0.44 -0.99 5.74
N SER A 62 1.72 -1.40 5.80
CA SER A 62 2.12 -2.68 6.40
C SER A 62 1.89 -2.70 7.91
N ALA A 63 2.17 -1.58 8.59
CA ALA A 63 1.91 -1.44 10.02
C ALA A 63 0.41 -1.52 10.34
N MET A 64 -0.44 -0.87 9.54
CA MET A 64 -1.89 -0.96 9.67
C MET A 64 -2.38 -2.39 9.42
N MET A 65 -1.93 -3.04 8.34
CA MET A 65 -2.27 -4.43 8.05
C MET A 65 -1.89 -5.36 9.21
N ASN A 66 -0.70 -5.19 9.78
CA ASN A 66 -0.26 -5.98 10.92
C ASN A 66 -1.13 -5.75 12.16
N LYS A 67 -1.53 -4.50 12.45
CA LYS A 67 -2.49 -4.20 13.53
C LYS A 67 -3.80 -4.96 13.32
N THR A 68 -4.37 -4.88 12.12
CA THR A 68 -5.62 -5.57 11.77
C THR A 68 -5.49 -7.10 11.93
N LEU A 69 -4.39 -7.70 11.47
CA LEU A 69 -4.13 -9.14 11.61
C LEU A 69 -3.95 -9.58 13.07
N LEU A 70 -3.49 -8.68 13.93
CA LEU A 70 -3.36 -8.90 15.38
C LEU A 70 -4.63 -8.52 16.15
N PHE A 71 -5.73 -8.21 15.47
CA PHE A 71 -6.99 -7.76 16.07
C PHE A 71 -6.83 -6.49 16.93
N MET A 72 -5.84 -5.65 16.61
CA MET A 72 -5.65 -4.34 17.23
C MET A 72 -6.44 -3.30 16.46
N SER A 73 -7.08 -2.39 17.17
CA SER A 73 -7.85 -1.31 16.57
C SER A 73 -6.95 -0.32 15.81
N LEU A 74 -7.34 0.03 14.59
CA LEU A 74 -6.76 1.15 13.86
C LEU A 74 -7.22 2.47 14.47
N THR A 75 -6.31 3.42 14.62
CA THR A 75 -6.63 4.75 15.14
C THR A 75 -6.83 5.75 14.02
N GLU A 76 -7.52 6.85 14.29
CA GLU A 76 -7.67 7.94 13.32
C GLU A 76 -6.31 8.49 12.84
N ASP A 77 -5.29 8.47 13.69
CA ASP A 77 -3.93 8.91 13.34
C ASP A 77 -3.25 7.95 12.34
N ASP A 78 -3.57 6.65 12.39
CA ASP A 78 -3.14 5.70 11.38
C ASP A 78 -3.69 6.09 10.00
N PHE A 79 -4.99 6.43 9.94
CA PHE A 79 -5.67 6.89 8.73
C PHE A 79 -5.18 8.27 8.26
N LYS A 80 -4.92 9.21 9.16
CA LYS A 80 -4.34 10.52 8.79
C LYS A 80 -2.98 10.36 8.15
N THR A 81 -2.12 9.54 8.76
CA THR A 81 -0.77 9.27 8.27
C THR A 81 -0.80 8.59 6.90
N LEU A 82 -1.63 7.57 6.73
CA LEU A 82 -1.79 6.90 5.44
C LEU A 82 -2.33 7.85 4.36
N ALA A 83 -3.34 8.66 4.70
CA ALA A 83 -3.95 9.62 3.76
C ALA A 83 -2.94 10.69 3.32
N PHE A 84 -2.10 11.16 4.23
CA PHE A 84 -1.03 12.11 3.92
C PHE A 84 -0.10 11.56 2.83
N TYR A 85 0.39 10.34 2.97
CA TYR A 85 1.29 9.74 1.96
C TYR A 85 0.57 9.43 0.64
N ILE A 86 -0.70 9.02 0.67
CA ILE A 86 -1.50 8.82 -0.54
C ILE A 86 -1.67 10.15 -1.30
N LYS A 87 -2.00 11.23 -0.61
CA LYS A 87 -2.12 12.57 -1.21
C LYS A 87 -0.81 13.05 -1.84
N LEU A 88 0.32 12.77 -1.19
CA LEU A 88 1.63 13.04 -1.79
C LEU A 88 1.86 12.22 -3.06
N ALA A 89 1.56 10.92 -3.05
CA ALA A 89 1.68 10.07 -4.23
C ALA A 89 0.79 10.55 -5.40
N MET A 90 -0.45 10.96 -5.12
CA MET A 90 -1.36 11.54 -6.12
C MET A 90 -0.82 12.85 -6.70
N LYS A 91 -0.35 13.76 -5.84
CA LYS A 91 0.24 15.03 -6.27
C LYS A 91 1.46 14.82 -7.18
N ARG A 92 2.35 13.89 -6.81
CA ARG A 92 3.59 13.58 -7.56
C ARG A 92 3.33 12.85 -8.88
N SER A 93 2.25 12.07 -8.95
CA SER A 93 1.83 11.37 -10.18
C SER A 93 0.91 12.19 -11.09
N HIS A 94 0.53 13.40 -10.67
CA HIS A 94 -0.46 14.24 -11.35
C HIS A 94 -1.81 13.52 -11.56
N VAL A 95 -2.20 12.69 -10.58
CA VAL A 95 -3.50 12.01 -10.55
C VAL A 95 -4.42 12.77 -9.61
N THR A 96 -5.61 13.12 -10.08
CA THR A 96 -6.66 13.74 -9.25
C THR A 96 -7.61 12.69 -8.68
N ALA A 97 -8.28 13.01 -7.57
CA ALA A 97 -9.29 12.14 -6.98
C ALA A 97 -10.41 11.79 -7.98
N ASN A 98 -10.90 12.79 -8.72
CA ASN A 98 -11.94 12.60 -9.72
C ASN A 98 -11.49 11.66 -10.84
N GLN A 99 -10.25 11.79 -11.34
CA GLN A 99 -9.70 10.86 -12.33
C GLN A 99 -9.62 9.43 -11.81
N ALA A 100 -9.18 9.25 -10.55
CA ALA A 100 -9.09 7.92 -9.95
C ALA A 100 -10.48 7.28 -9.78
N LEU A 101 -11.48 8.06 -9.34
CA LEU A 101 -12.86 7.61 -9.19
C LEU A 101 -13.52 7.32 -10.54
N GLU A 102 -13.27 8.12 -11.57
CA GLU A 102 -13.79 7.86 -12.93
C GLU A 102 -13.24 6.55 -13.51
N VAL A 103 -11.94 6.30 -13.30
CA VAL A 103 -11.32 5.02 -13.69
C VAL A 103 -11.91 3.85 -12.90
N TYR A 104 -12.19 4.04 -11.61
CA TYR A 104 -12.87 3.06 -10.78
C TYR A 104 -14.29 2.75 -11.31
N GLU A 105 -15.13 3.76 -11.51
CA GLU A 105 -16.49 3.60 -12.05
C GLU A 105 -16.51 2.98 -13.45
N LYS A 106 -15.52 3.31 -14.29
CA LYS A 106 -15.40 2.71 -15.62
C LYS A 106 -15.03 1.22 -15.54
N ARG A 107 -14.13 0.84 -14.62
CA ARG A 107 -13.73 -0.56 -14.41
C ARG A 107 -14.88 -1.38 -13.81
N ASP A 108 -15.58 -0.82 -12.84
CA ASP A 108 -16.77 -1.42 -12.24
C ASP A 108 -17.82 -1.75 -13.32
N ARG A 109 -18.12 -0.77 -14.19
CA ARG A 109 -19.04 -0.96 -15.34
C ARG A 109 -18.54 -1.94 -16.40
N MET A 110 -17.24 -1.92 -16.74
CA MET A 110 -16.70 -2.70 -17.86
C MET A 110 -16.64 -4.20 -17.59
N TYR A 111 -16.28 -4.59 -16.37
CA TYR A 111 -16.06 -6.01 -16.11
C TYR A 111 -17.37 -6.77 -15.90
N ASN A 112 -18.53 -6.09 -15.77
CA ASN A 112 -19.77 -6.65 -15.20
C ASN A 112 -19.47 -7.55 -13.98
N PHE A 113 -18.32 -7.28 -13.36
CA PHE A 113 -17.85 -7.95 -12.18
C PHE A 113 -18.74 -7.34 -11.13
N PRO A 114 -19.36 -8.15 -10.29
CA PRO A 114 -19.80 -7.65 -9.01
C PRO A 114 -18.53 -7.16 -8.28
N TYR A 115 -18.12 -5.91 -8.49
CA TYR A 115 -17.31 -5.15 -7.53
C TYR A 115 -18.17 -4.76 -6.31
N THR A 116 -19.18 -5.59 -6.02
CA THR A 116 -19.44 -6.23 -4.71
C THR A 116 -18.17 -6.67 -3.97
N VAL A 117 -16.96 -6.50 -4.52
CA VAL A 117 -15.69 -6.30 -3.81
C VAL A 117 -15.85 -5.31 -2.63
N ARG A 118 -16.67 -4.26 -2.71
CA ARG A 118 -16.94 -3.42 -1.51
C ARG A 118 -17.59 -4.21 -0.37
N ASP A 119 -18.53 -5.10 -0.68
CA ASP A 119 -19.24 -5.93 0.31
C ASP A 119 -18.48 -7.23 0.65
N ALA A 120 -17.58 -7.68 -0.23
CA ALA A 120 -16.85 -8.94 -0.11
C ALA A 120 -15.43 -8.77 0.46
N LEU A 121 -14.84 -7.58 0.39
CA LEU A 121 -13.54 -7.30 0.99
C LEU A 121 -13.71 -6.82 2.43
N ASN A 122 -13.04 -7.52 3.33
CA ASN A 122 -12.87 -7.01 4.70
C ASN A 122 -11.69 -6.03 4.77
N GLU A 123 -11.54 -5.40 5.93
CA GLU A 123 -10.45 -4.46 6.24
C GLU A 123 -9.06 -5.02 5.91
N ALA A 124 -8.80 -6.29 6.26
CA ALA A 124 -7.49 -6.91 6.05
C ALA A 124 -7.21 -7.12 4.55
N ASP A 125 -8.22 -7.47 3.76
CA ASP A 125 -8.06 -7.61 2.31
C ASP A 125 -7.75 -6.26 1.65
N LEU A 126 -8.48 -5.20 2.04
CA LEU A 126 -8.24 -3.84 1.55
C LEU A 126 -6.82 -3.36 1.89
N LEU A 127 -6.37 -3.56 3.13
CA LEU A 127 -5.01 -3.23 3.55
C LEU A 127 -3.97 -4.07 2.81
N ALA A 128 -4.22 -5.36 2.57
CA ALA A 128 -3.32 -6.20 1.78
C ALA A 128 -3.15 -5.67 0.34
N PHE A 129 -4.24 -5.24 -0.31
CA PHE A 129 -4.15 -4.59 -1.61
C PHE A 129 -3.37 -3.28 -1.56
N ILE A 130 -3.62 -2.43 -0.55
CA ILE A 130 -2.87 -1.18 -0.37
C ILE A 130 -1.37 -1.45 -0.18
N VAL A 131 -1.00 -2.43 0.65
CA VAL A 131 0.40 -2.85 0.86
C VAL A 131 1.04 -3.31 -0.44
N ALA A 132 0.35 -4.18 -1.19
CA ALA A 132 0.86 -4.70 -2.46
C ALA A 132 1.05 -3.58 -3.51
N LYS A 133 0.13 -2.62 -3.58
CA LYS A 133 0.23 -1.47 -4.48
C LYS A 133 1.32 -0.49 -4.03
N ALA A 134 1.47 -0.24 -2.73
CA ALA A 134 2.54 0.58 -2.18
C ALA A 134 3.92 -0.04 -2.45
N LEU A 135 4.07 -1.36 -2.27
CA LEU A 135 5.31 -2.08 -2.61
C LEU A 135 5.61 -2.00 -4.10
N ARG A 136 4.60 -2.21 -4.95
CA ARG A 136 4.74 -2.07 -6.41
C ARG A 136 5.18 -0.65 -6.78
N LEU A 137 4.58 0.39 -6.19
CA LEU A 137 4.97 1.78 -6.40
C LEU A 137 6.42 2.01 -5.98
N LYS A 138 6.82 1.58 -4.78
CA LYS A 138 8.21 1.67 -4.29
C LYS A 138 9.18 1.04 -5.28
N ASN A 139 8.89 -0.17 -5.73
CA ASN A 139 9.78 -0.92 -6.64
C ASN A 139 9.83 -0.28 -8.03
N LEU A 140 8.68 0.08 -8.60
CA LEU A 140 8.65 0.76 -9.90
C LEU A 140 9.42 2.08 -9.84
N LEU A 141 9.17 2.89 -8.80
CA LEU A 141 9.85 4.17 -8.62
C LEU A 141 11.36 4.01 -8.45
N PHE A 142 11.82 2.95 -7.79
CA PHE A 142 13.24 2.63 -7.71
C PHE A 142 13.87 2.37 -9.09
N PHE A 143 13.16 1.66 -9.98
CA PHE A 143 13.67 1.32 -11.31
C PHE A 143 13.46 2.41 -12.37
N SER A 144 12.26 2.99 -12.45
CA SER A 144 11.89 3.96 -13.48
C SER A 144 12.16 5.41 -13.08
N LYS A 145 12.37 5.68 -11.78
CA LYS A 145 12.43 7.05 -11.21
C LYS A 145 11.16 7.87 -11.46
N GLU A 146 10.06 7.22 -11.82
CA GLU A 146 8.77 7.85 -12.12
C GLU A 146 7.61 7.20 -11.38
N TRP A 147 6.61 8.01 -11.03
CA TRP A 147 5.38 7.52 -10.42
C TRP A 147 4.48 6.82 -11.43
N HIS A 148 4.20 5.53 -11.19
CA HIS A 148 3.30 4.75 -12.03
C HIS A 148 1.83 5.11 -11.77
N LYS A 149 1.25 5.93 -12.65
CA LYS A 149 -0.10 6.52 -12.48
C LYS A 149 -1.19 5.48 -12.17
N ASP A 150 -1.25 4.38 -12.91
CA ASP A 150 -2.27 3.35 -12.68
C ASP A 150 -2.16 2.70 -11.30
N SER A 151 -0.93 2.56 -10.78
CA SER A 151 -0.72 2.02 -9.44
C SER A 151 -1.15 3.00 -8.36
N VAL A 152 -1.01 4.32 -8.62
CA VAL A 152 -1.51 5.37 -7.72
C VAL A 152 -3.04 5.45 -7.75
N VAL A 153 -3.66 5.29 -8.93
CA VAL A 153 -5.12 5.18 -9.07
C VAL A 153 -5.63 4.00 -8.25
N ASP A 154 -5.06 2.80 -8.46
CA ASP A 154 -5.45 1.60 -7.71
C ASP A 154 -5.32 1.80 -6.19
N LEU A 155 -4.18 2.35 -5.76
CA LEU A 155 -3.91 2.66 -4.35
C LEU A 155 -4.99 3.59 -3.77
N TYR A 156 -5.35 4.65 -4.49
CA TYR A 156 -6.39 5.59 -4.07
C TYR A 156 -7.74 4.91 -3.97
N CYS A 157 -8.14 4.10 -4.95
CA CYS A 157 -9.44 3.43 -4.94
C CYS A 157 -9.59 2.47 -3.75
N TYR A 158 -8.58 1.64 -3.46
CA TYR A 158 -8.62 0.74 -2.30
C TYR A 158 -8.63 1.52 -0.98
N ALA A 159 -7.86 2.60 -0.89
CA ALA A 159 -7.89 3.47 0.27
C ALA A 159 -9.24 4.16 0.42
N TYR A 160 -9.86 4.64 -0.66
CA TYR A 160 -11.17 5.27 -0.61
C TYR A 160 -12.22 4.34 0.00
N ILE A 161 -12.29 3.09 -0.48
CA ILE A 161 -13.20 2.08 0.05
C ILE A 161 -12.92 1.80 1.53
N LEU A 162 -11.64 1.62 1.90
CA LEU A 162 -11.24 1.42 3.30
C LEU A 162 -11.69 2.59 4.18
N TYR A 163 -11.53 3.83 3.72
CA TYR A 163 -11.88 5.00 4.52
C TYR A 163 -13.40 5.20 4.61
N GLU A 164 -14.15 4.82 3.57
CA GLU A 164 -15.61 4.79 3.65
C GLU A 164 -16.11 3.81 4.71
N LEU A 165 -15.51 2.61 4.84
CA LEU A 165 -15.88 1.62 5.87
C LEU A 165 -15.73 2.18 7.30
N PHE A 166 -14.80 3.11 7.50
CA PHE A 166 -14.54 3.75 8.80
C PHE A 166 -15.20 5.12 8.95
N GLY A 167 -15.97 5.60 7.96
CA GLY A 167 -16.57 6.94 7.98
C GLY A 167 -15.55 8.08 7.89
N LEU A 168 -14.36 7.81 7.34
CA LEU A 168 -13.21 8.71 7.29
C LEU A 168 -12.87 9.19 5.87
N ALA A 169 -13.72 8.97 4.87
CA ALA A 169 -13.46 9.32 3.46
C ALA A 169 -13.04 10.79 3.24
N ARG A 170 -13.50 11.71 4.11
CA ARG A 170 -13.08 13.13 4.14
C ARG A 170 -11.57 13.33 4.25
N LEU A 171 -10.82 12.38 4.83
CA LEU A 171 -9.37 12.49 4.98
C LEU A 171 -8.63 12.38 3.64
N LEU A 172 -9.27 11.82 2.59
CA LEU A 172 -8.70 11.64 1.26
C LEU A 172 -9.10 12.75 0.26
N GLN A 173 -10.03 13.62 0.62
CA GLN A 173 -10.41 14.83 -0.13
C GLN A 173 -9.38 15.94 0.07
#